data_AF-A0A976P712-F1
#
_entry.id   AF-A0A976P712-F1
#
_cell.length_a   1.000
_cell.length_b   1.000
_cell.length_c   1.000
_cell.angle_alpha   90.00
_cell.angle_beta   90.00
_cell.angle_gamma   90.00
#
_symmetry.space_group_name_H-M   'P 1'
#
loop_
_entity.id
_entity.type
_entity.pdbx_description
1 polymer ?
#
loop_
_entity_poly.entity_id
_entity_poly.type
_entity_poly.pdbx_seq_one_letter_code
_entity_poly.pdbx_strand_id
1 'polypeptide(L)' 'MDRQTPTLVDIEQHMTGKWVEEQLGRLELLVREHGGDDEMLAVIEFLRDENDWWAVTQVEELERSGRLSLSEDGGARH' A
#
# COMPACT_ATOMS: atom_id res chain seq x y z
N MET A 1 23.96 -0.97 -12.05
CA MET A 1 22.60 -1.39 -12.40
C MET A 1 21.89 -0.17 -12.93
N ASP A 2 21.45 -0.21 -14.19
CA ASP A 2 20.67 0.89 -14.77
C ASP A 2 19.39 1.04 -13.95
N ARG A 3 19.19 2.21 -13.34
CA ARG A 3 17.96 2.52 -12.62
C ARG A 3 16.87 2.68 -13.69
N GLN A 4 16.05 1.65 -13.87
CA GLN A 4 14.82 1.80 -14.63
C GLN A 4 13.95 2.84 -13.92
N THR A 5 13.41 3.77 -14.70
CA THR A 5 12.42 4.73 -14.20
C THR A 5 11.11 3.96 -14.01
N PRO A 6 10.48 4.00 -12.82
CA PRO A 6 9.19 3.37 -12.62
C PRO A 6 8.14 3.98 -13.55
N THR A 7 7.29 3.12 -14.07
CA THR A 7 6.17 3.49 -14.95
C THR A 7 4.99 3.99 -14.14
N LEU A 8 3.99 4.61 -14.80
CA LEU A 8 2.74 4.98 -14.15
C LEU A 8 2.00 3.76 -13.58
N VAL A 9 2.05 2.63 -14.29
CA VAL A 9 1.45 1.38 -13.83
C VAL A 9 2.10 0.89 -12.54
N ASP A 10 3.42 1.00 -12.43
CA ASP A 10 4.15 0.64 -11.21
C ASP A 10 3.72 1.51 -10.02
N ILE A 11 3.51 2.81 -10.25
CA ILE A 11 3.04 3.75 -9.23
C ILE A 11 1.60 3.42 -8.82
N GLU A 12 0.71 3.17 -9.78
CA GLU A 12 -0.69 2.80 -9.52
C GLU A 12 -0.79 1.48 -8.74
N GLN A 13 0.01 0.48 -9.11
CA GLN A 13 0.09 -0.80 -8.41
C GLN A 13 0.57 -0.60 -6.96
N HIS A 14 1.62 0.18 -6.75
CA HIS A 14 2.11 0.51 -5.41
C HIS A 14 1.05 1.20 -4.54
N MET A 15 0.38 2.23 -5.07
CA MET A 15 -0.69 2.94 -4.35
C MET A 15 -1.88 2.04 -4.04
N THR A 16 -2.20 1.13 -4.96
CA THR A 16 -3.24 0.11 -4.76
C THR A 16 -2.84 -0.84 -3.63
N GLY A 17 -1.60 -1.33 -3.63
CA GLY A 17 -1.08 -2.22 -2.58
C GLY A 17 -1.12 -1.57 -1.20
N LYS A 18 -0.74 -0.29 -1.09
CA LYS A 18 -0.87 0.49 0.15
C LYS A 18 -2.32 0.57 0.66
N TRP A 19 -3.25 0.84 -0.25
CA TRP A 19 -4.65 0.95 0.10
C TRP A 19 -5.24 -0.40 0.55
N VAL A 20 -4.87 -1.49 -0.14
CA VAL A 20 -5.27 -2.86 0.22
C VAL A 20 -4.74 -3.22 1.61
N GLU A 21 -3.46 -2.96 1.89
CA GLU A 21 -2.87 -3.24 3.20
C GLU A 21 -3.59 -2.50 4.34
N GLU A 22 -3.94 -1.23 4.13
CA GLU A 22 -4.75 -0.48 5.09
C GLU A 22 -6.12 -1.15 5.32
N GLN A 23 -6.79 -1.61 4.27
CA GLN A 23 -8.08 -2.29 4.42
C GLN A 23 -7.95 -3.63 5.14
N LEU A 24 -6.89 -4.40 4.87
CA LEU A 24 -6.61 -5.66 5.58
C LEU A 24 -6.35 -5.41 7.07
N GLY A 25 -5.64 -4.33 7.42
CA GLY A 25 -5.49 -3.90 8.82
C GLY A 25 -6.81 -3.57 9.52
N ARG A 26 -7.71 -2.86 8.85
CA ARG A 26 -9.05 -2.55 9.39
C ARG A 26 -9.89 -3.81 9.57
N LEU A 27 -9.81 -4.76 8.64
CA LEU A 27 -10.51 -6.05 8.72
C LEU A 27 -9.98 -6.90 9.87
N GLU A 28 -8.66 -6.98 10.05
CA GLU A 28 -8.05 -7.70 11.17
C GLU A 28 -8.53 -7.14 12.52
N LEU A 29 -8.57 -5.82 12.65
CA LEU A 29 -9.06 -5.16 13.87
C LEU A 29 -10.52 -5.55 14.15
N LEU A 30 -11.39 -5.48 13.14
CA LEU A 30 -12.80 -5.86 13.26
C LEU A 30 -12.95 -7.33 13.70
N VAL A 31 -12.19 -8.24 13.08
CA VAL A 31 -12.22 -9.67 13.42
C VAL A 31 -11.79 -9.88 14.87
N ARG A 32 -10.70 -9.24 15.30
CA ARG A 32 -10.20 -9.37 16.68
C ARG A 32 -11.15 -8.78 17.73
N GLU A 33 -11.76 -7.64 17.45
CA GLU A 33 -12.64 -6.95 18.41
C GLU A 33 -13.99 -7.64 18.57
N HIS A 34 -14.50 -8.29 17.52
CA HIS A 34 -15.83 -8.90 17.52
C HIS A 34 -15.83 -10.43 17.67
N GLY A 35 -14.68 -11.01 18.03
CA GLY A 35 -14.56 -12.46 18.26
C GLY A 35 -14.71 -13.29 16.98
N GLY A 36 -14.23 -12.76 15.86
CA GLY A 36 -14.16 -13.48 14.61
C GLY A 36 -13.22 -14.69 14.67
N ASP A 37 -13.46 -15.64 13.79
CA ASP A 37 -12.81 -16.95 13.76
C ASP A 37 -11.33 -16.85 13.37
N ASP A 38 -10.50 -17.75 13.90
CA ASP A 38 -9.07 -17.88 13.57
C ASP A 38 -8.88 -18.15 12.08
N GLU A 39 -9.85 -18.81 11.42
CA GLU A 39 -9.85 -19.00 9.97
C GLU A 39 -9.89 -17.67 9.19
N MET A 40 -10.62 -16.67 9.69
CA MET A 40 -10.66 -15.34 9.05
C MET A 40 -9.34 -14.60 9.21
N LEU A 41 -8.68 -14.75 10.36
CA LEU A 41 -7.34 -14.18 10.58
C LEU A 41 -6.33 -14.83 9.64
N ALA A 42 -6.39 -16.15 9.43
CA ALA A 42 -5.53 -16.85 8.49
C ALA A 42 -5.75 -16.40 7.04
N VAL A 43 -6.99 -16.14 6.63
CA VAL A 43 -7.28 -15.57 5.29
C VAL A 43 -6.73 -14.16 5.16
N ILE A 44 -6.84 -13.31 6.19
CA ILE A 44 -6.27 -11.96 6.17
C ILE A 44 -4.74 -12.02 6.06
N GLU A 45 -4.09 -12.93 6.78
CA GLU A 45 -2.65 -13.16 6.69
C GLU A 45 -2.24 -13.60 5.28
N PHE A 46 -2.94 -14.57 4.70
CA PHE A 46 -2.72 -14.98 3.31
C PHE A 46 -2.87 -13.81 2.32
N LEU A 47 -3.89 -12.97 2.47
CA LEU A 47 -4.10 -11.81 1.60
C LEU A 47 -3.01 -10.73 1.76
N ARG A 48 -2.42 -10.61 2.96
CA ARG A 48 -1.26 -9.73 3.16
C ARG A 48 -0.05 -10.25 2.40
N ASP A 49 0.23 -11.55 2.51
CA ASP A 49 1.33 -12.17 1.79
C ASP A 49 1.17 -11.95 0.28
N GLU A 50 -0.03 -12.17 -0.28
CA GLU A 50 -0.30 -11.92 -1.70
C GLU A 50 -0.13 -10.43 -2.08
N ASN A 51 -0.51 -9.51 -1.20
CA ASN A 51 -0.35 -8.07 -1.43
C ASN A 51 1.13 -7.65 -1.44
N ASP A 52 1.95 -8.23 -0.57
CA ASP A 52 3.39 -7.96 -0.49
C ASP A 52 4.13 -8.39 -1.76
N TRP A 53 3.63 -9.42 -2.47
CA TRP A 53 4.19 -9.83 -3.76
C TRP A 53 4.03 -8.79 -4.86
N TRP A 54 3.10 -7.84 -4.69
CA TRP A 54 2.88 -6.75 -5.64
C TRP A 54 3.70 -5.50 -5.30
N ALA A 55 4.55 -5.56 -4.27
CA ALA A 55 5.40 -4.44 -3.88
C ALA A 55 6.41 -4.09 -4.98
N VAL A 56 6.44 -2.82 -5.39
CA VAL A 56 7.40 -2.30 -6.35
C VAL A 56 8.50 -1.53 -5.62
N THR A 57 9.63 -2.20 -5.36
CA THR A 57 10.74 -1.66 -4.54
C THR A 57 11.25 -0.29 -5.00
N GLN A 58 11.24 -0.03 -6.31
CA GLN A 58 11.69 1.26 -6.86
C GLN A 58 10.73 2.40 -6.50
N VAL A 59 9.43 2.14 -6.45
CA VAL A 59 8.40 3.11 -6.05
C VAL A 59 8.47 3.33 -4.53
N GLU A 60 8.67 2.28 -3.74
CA GLU A 60 8.94 2.39 -2.29
C GLU A 60 10.15 3.27 -1.97
N GLU A 61 11.25 3.12 -2.73
CA GLU A 61 12.43 3.97 -2.56
C GLU A 61 12.12 5.45 -2.86
N LEU A 62 11.32 5.71 -3.90
CA LEU A 62 10.88 7.07 -4.23
C LEU A 62 9.94 7.64 -3.16
N GLU A 63 9.08 6.82 -2.56
CA GLU A 63 8.19 7.22 -1.48
C GLU A 63 9.00 7.56 -0.22
N ARG A 64 9.89 6.65 0.19
CA ARG A 64 10.76 6.81 1.36
C ARG A 64 11.68 8.02 1.23
N SER A 65 12.07 8.38 0.01
CA SER A 65 12.89 9.58 -0.27
C SER A 65 12.07 10.86 -0.43
N GLY A 66 10.74 10.81 -0.27
CA GLY A 66 9.86 11.99 -0.39
C GLY A 66 9.76 12.52 -1.82
N ARG A 67 10.05 11.69 -2.83
CA ARG A 67 10.03 12.08 -4.25
C ARG A 67 8.70 11.75 -4.94
N LEU A 68 7.86 10.95 -4.31
CA LEU A 68 6.47 10.69 -4.73
C LEU A 68 5.45 11.64 -4.10
N SER A 69 5.84 12.43 -3.09
CA SER A 69 4.95 13.46 -2.56
C SER A 69 4.76 14.54 -3.63
N LEU A 70 3.55 14.62 -4.17
CA LEU A 70 3.09 15.79 -4.90
C LEU A 70 3.30 17.00 -3.98
N SER A 71 3.99 18.03 -4.48
CA SER A 71 4.03 19.35 -3.86
C SER A 71 2.62 19.69 -3.42
N GLU A 72 2.43 20.05 -2.14
CA GLU A 72 1.15 20.60 -1.68
C GLU A 72 0.75 21.68 -2.69
N ASP A 73 -0.41 21.49 -3.32
CA ASP A 73 -0.96 22.43 -4.27
C ASP A 73 -1.28 23.71 -3.48
N GLY A 74 -0.28 24.58 -3.33
CA GLY A 74 -0.36 25.93 -2.80
C GLY A 74 -1.10 26.86 -3.76
N GLY A 75 -2.21 26.36 -4.31
CA GLY A 75 -3.10 27.05 -5.23
C GLY A 75 -3.93 28.09 -4.50
N ALA A 76 -3.35 29.28 -4.38
CA ALA A 76 -4.00 30.59 -4.52
C ALA A 76 -5.52 30.66 -4.27
N ARG A 77 -5.91 30.96 -3.03
CA ARG A 77 -7.13 31.73 -2.78
C ARG A 77 -6.83 33.20 -3.05
N HIS A 78 -7.18 33.67 -4.24
CA HIS A 78 -7.39 35.09 -4.54
C HIS A 78 -8.89 35.38 -4.52
#